data_AF-A0A8T4BJH6-F1
#
_entry.id   AF-A0A8T4BJH6-F1
#
_cell.length_a   1.000
_cell.length_b   1.000
_cell.length_c   1.000
_cell.angle_alpha   90.00
_cell.angle_beta   90.00
_cell.angle_gamma   90.00
#
_symmetry.space_group_name_H-M   'P 1'
#
loop_
_entity.id
_entity.type
_entity.pdbx_description
1 polymer ?
#
loop_
_entity_poly.entity_id
_entity_poly.type
_entity_poly.pdbx_seq_one_letter_code
_entity_poly.pdbx_strand_id
1 'polypeptide(L)' 'MNRTNQSTVIKAAINSLLDKGVTDKQDIYTKVVDELGVPRPTVRRVARDLRNELLEKIQILQSDIKTSTATVEVTTGQ' A
#
# COMPACT_ATOMS: atom_id res chain seq x y z
N MET A 1 26.16 -4.61 -2.67
CA MET A 1 25.03 -5.27 -3.37
C MET A 1 23.68 -4.81 -2.79
N ASN A 2 23.21 -3.66 -3.31
CA ASN A 2 21.85 -3.31 -3.74
C ASN A 2 20.61 -3.72 -2.90
N ARG A 3 20.61 -3.53 -1.57
CA ARG A 3 19.40 -3.59 -0.70
C ARG A 3 18.19 -2.84 -1.29
N THR A 4 18.41 -1.69 -1.92
CA THR A 4 17.37 -0.85 -2.52
C THR A 4 16.64 -1.55 -3.67
N ASN A 5 17.37 -2.32 -4.50
CA ASN A 5 16.78 -2.97 -5.67
C ASN A 5 15.92 -4.19 -5.27
N GLN A 6 16.26 -4.86 -4.16
CA GLN A 6 15.45 -5.96 -3.66
C GLN A 6 14.10 -5.48 -3.12
N SER A 7 14.08 -4.36 -2.38
CA SER A 7 12.83 -3.79 -1.86
C SER A 7 11.91 -3.33 -3.00
N THR A 8 12.46 -2.67 -4.03
CA THR A 8 11.66 -2.23 -5.19
C THR A 8 11.08 -3.40 -5.97
N VAL A 9 11.84 -4.47 -6.21
CA VAL A 9 11.36 -5.68 -6.89
C VAL A 9 10.25 -6.37 -6.08
N ILE A 10 10.41 -6.50 -4.75
CA ILE A 10 9.38 -7.10 -3.89
C ILE A 10 8.10 -6.24 -3.89
N LYS A 11 8.21 -4.91 -3.82
CA LYS A 11 7.05 -4.00 -3.91
C LYS A 11 6.32 -4.14 -5.23
N ALA A 12 7.07 -4.22 -6.34
CA ALA A 12 6.49 -4.40 -7.67
C ALA A 12 5.73 -5.73 -7.79
N ALA A 13 6.31 -6.82 -7.28
CA ALA A 13 5.64 -8.13 -7.25
C ALA A 13 4.36 -8.10 -6.40
N ILE A 14 4.40 -7.48 -5.21
CA ILE A 14 3.21 -7.33 -4.36
C ILE A 14 2.12 -6.53 -5.09
N ASN A 15 2.46 -5.40 -5.70
CA ASN A 15 1.49 -4.61 -6.47
C ASN A 15 0.92 -5.42 -7.65
N SER A 16 1.75 -6.13 -8.41
CA SER A 16 1.28 -6.97 -9.51
C SER A 16 0.28 -8.04 -9.04
N LEU A 17 0.48 -8.64 -7.86
CA LEU A 17 -0.47 -9.59 -7.30
C LEU A 17 -1.78 -8.92 -6.86
N LEU A 18 -1.71 -7.73 -6.28
CA LEU A 18 -2.88 -6.93 -5.92
C LEU A 18 -3.67 -6.51 -7.17
N ASP A 19 -2.98 -6.08 -8.25
CA ASP A 19 -3.58 -5.74 -9.55
C ASP A 19 -4.24 -6.96 -10.22
N LYS A 20 -3.67 -8.16 -10.03
CA LYS A 20 -4.27 -9.44 -10.45
C LYS A 20 -5.49 -9.85 -9.59
N GLY A 21 -5.83 -9.08 -8.56
CA GLY A 21 -6.96 -9.34 -7.68
C GLY A 21 -6.67 -10.31 -6.53
N VAL A 22 -5.40 -10.64 -6.27
CA VAL A 22 -5.04 -11.44 -5.09
C VAL A 22 -5.13 -10.56 -3.85
N THR A 23 -6.13 -10.81 -3.00
CA THR A 23 -6.38 -10.03 -1.78
C THR A 23 -5.99 -10.78 -0.50
N ASP A 24 -5.77 -12.10 -0.57
CA ASP A 24 -5.34 -12.86 0.58
C ASP A 24 -3.88 -12.58 0.92
N LYS A 25 -3.66 -12.09 2.14
CA LYS A 25 -2.34 -11.69 2.63
C LYS A 25 -1.34 -12.84 2.67
N GLN A 26 -1.78 -14.06 3.01
CA GLN A 26 -0.87 -15.21 3.06
C GLN A 26 -0.52 -15.68 1.66
N ASP A 27 -1.49 -15.70 0.74
CA ASP A 27 -1.28 -16.06 -0.66
C ASP A 27 -0.32 -15.08 -1.34
N ILE A 28 -0.48 -13.77 -1.11
CA ILE A 28 0.49 -12.76 -1.59
C ILE A 28 1.89 -13.10 -1.07
N TYR A 29 2.06 -13.40 0.22
CA TYR A 29 3.38 -13.71 0.77
C TYR A 29 3.97 -14.99 0.20
N THR A 30 3.16 -16.03 0.02
CA THR A 30 3.61 -17.30 -0.54
C THR A 30 4.03 -17.12 -1.99
N LYS A 31 3.19 -16.50 -2.82
CA LYS A 31 3.50 -16.23 -4.24
C LYS A 31 4.75 -15.37 -4.44
N VAL A 32 4.93 -14.32 -3.63
CA VAL A 32 6.14 -13.48 -3.72
C VAL A 32 7.40 -14.26 -3.33
N VAL A 33 7.31 -15.17 -2.35
CA VAL A 33 8.44 -16.04 -1.98
C VAL A 33 8.73 -17.06 -3.08
N ASP A 34 7.70 -17.68 -3.65
CA ASP A 34 7.87 -18.66 -4.72
C ASP A 34 8.42 -18.02 -6.00
N GLU A 35 7.98 -16.80 -6.35
CA GLU A 35 8.39 -16.11 -7.58
C GLU A 35 9.79 -15.48 -7.48
N LEU A 36 10.13 -14.88 -6.33
CA LEU A 36 11.40 -14.14 -6.17
C LEU A 36 12.46 -14.91 -5.36
N GLY A 37 12.11 -16.06 -4.76
CA GLY A 37 13.03 -16.84 -3.93
C GLY A 37 13.49 -16.14 -2.65
N VAL A 38 12.77 -15.11 -2.20
CA VAL A 38 13.16 -14.28 -1.05
C VAL A 38 12.56 -14.79 0.27
N PRO A 39 13.21 -14.58 1.43
CA PRO A 39 12.66 -15.03 2.71
C PRO A 39 11.33 -14.34 3.08
N ARG A 40 10.36 -15.10 3.63
CA ARG A 40 9.08 -14.56 4.12
C ARG A 40 9.24 -13.38 5.10
N PRO A 41 10.20 -13.36 6.06
CA PRO A 41 10.40 -12.20 6.93
C PRO A 41 10.72 -10.91 6.15
N THR A 42 11.49 -11.02 5.06
CA THR A 42 11.82 -9.89 4.19
C THR A 42 10.59 -9.39 3.46
N VAL A 43 9.78 -10.29 2.87
CA VAL A 43 8.51 -9.93 2.23
C VAL A 43 7.58 -9.21 3.20
N ARG A 44 7.42 -9.76 4.42
CA ARG A 44 6.57 -9.15 5.46
C ARG A 44 7.03 -7.75 5.83
N ARG A 45 8.34 -7.53 5.96
CA ARG A 45 8.90 -6.19 6.25
C ARG A 45 8.59 -5.22 5.11
N VAL A 46 8.91 -5.61 3.88
CA VAL A 46 8.69 -4.76 2.70
C VAL A 46 7.20 -4.48 2.46
N ALA A 47 6.32 -5.46 2.71
CA ALA A 47 4.87 -5.27 2.62
C ALA A 47 4.36 -4.24 3.64
N ARG A 48 4.92 -4.22 4.86
CA ARG A 48 4.60 -3.18 5.85
C ARG A 48 5.10 -1.81 5.41
N ASP A 49 6.32 -1.73 4.89
CA ASP A 49 6.90 -0.48 4.38
C ASP A 49 6.05 0.07 3.22
N LEU A 50 5.67 -0.80 2.27
CA LEU A 50 4.78 -0.45 1.15
C LEU A 50 3.41 0.06 1.63
N ARG A 51 2.81 -0.59 2.61
CA ARG A 51 1.54 -0.14 3.20
C ARG A 51 1.67 1.27 3.78
N ASN A 52 2.74 1.53 4.53
CA ASN A 52 2.95 2.85 5.13
C ASN A 52 3.13 3.93 4.04
N GLU A 53 3.90 3.64 2.99
CA GLU A 53 4.06 4.54 1.84
C GLU A 53 2.74 4.82 1.12
N LEU A 54 1.89 3.80 0.93
CA LEU A 54 0.57 3.98 0.33
C LEU A 54 -0.35 4.82 1.22
N LEU A 55 -0.35 4.59 2.53
CA LEU A 55 -1.14 5.38 3.48
C LEU A 55 -0.68 6.83 3.53
N GLU A 56 0.63 7.09 3.49
CA GLU A 56 1.18 8.45 3.42
C GLU A 56 0.73 9.16 2.14
N LYS A 57 0.83 8.49 0.98
CA LYS A 57 0.31 9.03 -0.29
C LYS A 57 -1.18 9.31 -0.25
N ILE A 58 -1.98 8.40 0.31
CA ILE A 58 -3.42 8.60 0.51
C ILE A 58 -3.66 9.81 1.40
N GLN A 59 -2.93 9.95 2.50
CA GLN A 59 -3.07 11.09 3.41
C GLN A 59 -2.74 12.42 2.72
N ILE A 60 -1.69 12.48 1.91
CA ILE A 60 -1.33 13.67 1.12
C ILE A 60 -2.47 14.01 0.14
N LEU A 61 -2.90 13.03 -0.67
CA LEU A 61 -3.97 13.22 -1.66
C LEU A 61 -5.32 13.59 -1.01
N GLN A 62 -5.60 13.09 0.19
CA GLN A 62 -6.78 13.49 0.98
C GLN A 62 -6.63 14.86 1.63
N SER A 63 -5.41 15.30 1.92
CA SER A 63 -5.16 16.62 2.52
C SER A 63 -5.47 17.75 1.53
N ASP A 64 -5.26 17.54 0.24
CA ASP A 64 -5.76 18.43 -0.82
C ASP A 64 -7.29 18.51 -0.89
N ILE A 65 -8.02 17.50 -0.40
CA ILE A 65 -9.50 17.49 -0.37
C ILE A 65 -10.04 18.29 0.84
N LYS A 66 -9.22 18.52 1.88
CA LYS A 66 -9.65 19.22 3.11
C LYS A 66 -9.84 20.74 2.95
N THR A 67 -9.64 21.31 1.77
CA THR A 67 -9.86 22.74 1.49
C THR A 67 -11.11 23.05 0.67
N SER A 68 -12.00 22.09 0.40
CA SER A 68 -13.26 22.35 -0.35
C SER A 68 -14.56 22.01 0.38
N THR A 69 -14.53 21.88 1.71
CA THR A 69 -15.75 21.98 2.54
C THR A 69 -15.52 22.98 3.66
N ALA A 70 -15.27 24.24 3.29
CA ALA A 70 -15.71 25.35 4.11
C ALA A 70 -17.23 25.48 3.94
N THR A 71 -17.94 25.53 5.08
CA THR A 71 -19.27 26.16 5.26
C THR A 71 -20.39 25.73 4.31
N VAL A 72 -21.21 24.77 4.76
CA VAL A 72 -22.67 25.00 4.81
C VAL A 72 -23.18 24.50 6.16
N GLU A 73 -23.15 25.37 7.17
CA GLU A 73 -24.17 25.34 8.22
C GLU A 73 -25.52 25.55 7.52
N VAL A 74 -26.31 24.48 7.35
CA VAL A 74 -27.77 24.64 7.23
C VAL A 74 -28.36 24.34 8.60
N THR A 75 -28.48 25.40 9.38
CA THR A 75 -29.56 25.55 10.35
C THR A 75 -30.88 25.33 9.62
N THR A 76 -31.61 24.27 9.95
CA THR A 76 -33.08 24.27 9.79
C THR A 76 -33.66 23.41 10.90
N GLY A 77 -34.16 24.08 11.92
CA GLY A 77 -35.14 23.48 12.82
C GLY A 77 -36.49 23.39 12.13
N GLN A 78 -37.23 22.33 12.44
CA GLN A 78 -38.64 22.39 12.80
C GLN A 78 -38.98 21.14 13.61
#